data_AF-A0A374NYD4-F1
#
_entry.id   AF-A0A374NYD4-F1
#
_cell.length_a   1.000
_cell.length_b   1.000
_cell.length_c   1.000
_cell.angle_alpha   90.00
_cell.angle_beta   90.00
_cell.angle_gamma   90.00
#
_symmetry.space_group_name_H-M   'P 1'
#
loop_
_entity.id
_entity.type
_entity.pdbx_description
1 polymer ?
#
loop_
_entity_poly.entity_id
_entity_poly.type
_entity_poly.pdbx_seq_one_letter_code
_entity_poly.pdbx_strand_id
1 'polypeptide(L)'
;MTVLLFYVLPFIVVNSIIFILVTAAPKGDLTIGEATNFTTTTMELKIKSLLPIKEMTVTLDGNAVELTKTASKTYTATLGSNGTVKVSLTAFNGMKNIFSEQVNVLDDTPPSIKDSIIEDGVLSFRLEDTQSGVNYDTIYAYDDDTPEILPLSIDRSTGLITFDMQKENLTICVKDLIGNEARVTITPEGENLDPEEAAAEASQEAAQASDAAAGDSAENDANLETAE
;
A
#
# COMPACT_ATOMS: atom_id res chain seq x y z
N MET A 1 22.90 -56.39 37.73
CA MET A 1 23.02 -55.86 36.35
C MET A 1 21.82 -56.23 35.47
N THR A 2 21.24 -57.44 35.60
CA THR A 2 20.05 -57.91 34.86
C THR A 2 18.78 -57.10 35.11
N VAL A 3 18.48 -56.73 36.37
CA VAL A 3 17.27 -55.93 36.69
C VAL A 3 17.28 -54.56 36.01
N LEU A 4 18.44 -53.89 36.04
CA LEU A 4 18.63 -52.58 35.39
C LEU A 4 18.42 -52.68 33.87
N LEU A 5 19.07 -53.67 33.23
CA LEU A 5 19.08 -53.80 31.77
C LEU A 5 17.75 -54.31 31.19
N PHE A 6 17.07 -55.24 31.86
CA PHE A 6 15.89 -55.91 31.31
C PHE A 6 14.54 -55.37 31.79
N TYR A 7 14.51 -54.58 32.88
CA TYR A 7 13.26 -54.06 33.42
C TYR A 7 13.26 -52.54 33.53
N VAL A 8 14.29 -51.96 34.13
CA VAL A 8 14.36 -50.51 34.32
C VAL A 8 14.58 -49.79 32.99
N LEU A 9 15.52 -50.27 32.17
CA LEU A 9 15.84 -49.62 30.89
C LEU A 9 14.65 -49.67 29.90
N PRO A 10 13.97 -50.80 29.65
CA PRO A 10 12.80 -50.81 28.77
C PRO A 10 11.65 -49.95 29.30
N PHE A 11 11.44 -49.92 30.62
CA PHE A 11 10.43 -49.06 31.24
C PHE A 11 10.72 -47.57 30.95
N ILE A 12 11.96 -47.13 31.14
CA ILE A 12 12.35 -45.75 30.84
C ILE A 12 12.20 -45.47 29.34
N VAL A 13 12.64 -46.37 28.47
CA VAL A 13 12.56 -46.19 27.01
C VAL A 13 11.12 -46.06 26.53
N VAL A 14 10.23 -46.98 26.93
CA VAL A 14 8.82 -46.96 26.51
C VAL A 14 8.12 -45.69 27.01
N ASN A 15 8.29 -45.33 28.28
CA ASN A 15 7.69 -44.12 28.82
C ASN A 15 8.26 -42.86 28.16
N SER A 16 9.57 -42.83 27.84
CA SER A 16 10.18 -41.72 27.12
C SER A 16 9.61 -41.57 25.72
N ILE A 17 9.39 -42.68 25.00
CA ILE A 17 8.76 -42.65 23.67
C ILE A 17 7.33 -42.12 23.76
N ILE A 18 6.53 -42.63 24.70
CA ILE A 18 5.15 -42.16 24.92
C ILE A 18 5.16 -40.67 25.24
N PHE A 19 6.04 -40.23 26.14
CA PHE A 19 6.17 -38.82 26.51
C PHE A 19 6.49 -37.95 25.30
N ILE A 20 7.43 -38.36 24.45
CA ILE A 20 7.75 -37.63 23.21
C ILE A 20 6.54 -37.58 22.27
N LEU A 21 5.82 -38.70 22.07
CA LEU A 21 4.65 -38.72 21.19
C LEU A 21 3.50 -37.84 21.70
N VAL A 22 3.30 -37.75 23.02
CA VAL A 22 2.25 -36.91 23.61
C VAL A 22 2.64 -35.43 23.61
N THR A 23 3.93 -35.11 23.78
CA THR A 23 4.41 -33.72 23.92
C THR A 23 4.98 -33.12 22.64
N ALA A 24 5.19 -33.91 21.58
CA ALA A 24 5.74 -33.44 20.31
C ALA A 24 4.79 -32.41 19.66
N ALA A 25 5.18 -31.14 19.72
CA ALA A 25 4.51 -30.06 19.02
C ALA A 25 4.88 -30.05 17.52
N PRO A 26 3.95 -29.66 16.64
CA PRO A 26 4.26 -29.50 15.24
C PRO A 26 5.27 -28.36 15.03
N LYS A 27 6.14 -28.52 14.04
CA LYS A 27 7.12 -27.54 13.59
C LYS A 27 6.99 -27.35 12.08
N GLY A 28 7.14 -26.12 11.65
CA GLY A 28 7.26 -25.74 10.26
C GLY A 28 8.19 -24.54 10.13
N ASP A 29 8.74 -24.39 8.93
CA ASP A 29 9.51 -23.22 8.54
C ASP A 29 8.70 -22.50 7.46
N LEU A 30 8.53 -21.19 7.61
CA LEU A 30 7.93 -20.32 6.63
C LEU A 30 9.03 -19.46 6.02
N THR A 31 9.06 -19.39 4.69
CA THR A 31 9.97 -18.53 3.94
C THR A 31 9.18 -17.74 2.93
N ILE A 32 9.42 -16.43 2.88
CA ILE A 32 8.84 -15.52 1.89
C ILE A 32 9.87 -15.33 0.79
N GLY A 33 9.44 -15.49 -0.46
CA GLY A 33 10.28 -15.25 -1.62
C GLY A 33 10.36 -13.77 -1.98
N GLU A 34 11.20 -13.48 -2.97
CA GLU A 34 11.27 -12.15 -3.58
C GLU A 34 9.98 -11.82 -4.34
N ALA A 35 9.70 -10.52 -4.50
CA ALA A 35 8.62 -10.07 -5.36
C ALA A 35 8.90 -10.43 -6.82
N THR A 36 7.90 -11.00 -7.50
CA THR A 36 8.04 -11.40 -8.91
C THR A 36 7.79 -10.22 -9.85
N ASN A 37 6.77 -9.41 -9.57
CA ASN A 37 6.37 -8.25 -10.37
C ASN A 37 5.99 -7.06 -9.48
N PHE A 38 6.63 -6.93 -8.30
CA PHE A 38 6.29 -5.96 -7.24
C PHE A 38 4.86 -6.05 -6.66
N THR A 39 3.95 -6.80 -7.29
CA THR A 39 2.55 -7.00 -6.88
C THR A 39 2.28 -8.35 -6.23
N THR A 40 3.16 -9.32 -6.46
CA THR A 40 3.00 -10.67 -5.94
C THR A 40 4.33 -11.26 -5.47
N THR A 41 4.25 -12.07 -4.42
CA THR A 41 5.36 -12.88 -3.91
C THR A 41 4.86 -14.30 -3.66
N THR A 42 5.80 -15.25 -3.54
CA THR A 42 5.50 -16.64 -3.20
C THR A 42 5.94 -16.92 -1.77
N MET A 43 5.05 -17.48 -0.96
CA MET A 43 5.44 -18.11 0.30
C MET A 43 5.68 -19.61 0.13
N GLU A 44 6.66 -20.14 0.84
CA GLU A 44 6.87 -21.57 1.02
C GLU A 44 6.78 -21.94 2.50
N LEU A 45 5.97 -22.95 2.80
CA LEU A 45 5.80 -23.54 4.13
C LEU A 45 6.28 -25.00 4.10
N LYS A 46 7.32 -25.28 4.89
CA LYS A 46 7.91 -26.61 5.03
C LYS A 46 7.66 -27.21 6.39
N ILE A 47 6.89 -28.29 6.45
CA ILE A 47 6.54 -28.97 7.70
C ILE A 47 7.68 -29.91 8.12
N LYS A 48 8.33 -29.61 9.24
CA LYS A 48 9.40 -30.43 9.86
C LYS A 48 8.91 -31.30 11.03
N SER A 49 7.60 -31.39 11.20
CA SER A 49 6.97 -32.12 12.30
C SER A 49 7.29 -33.62 12.27
N LEU A 50 7.58 -34.17 13.46
CA LEU A 50 7.75 -35.62 13.68
C LEU A 50 6.41 -36.34 13.49
N LEU A 51 5.34 -35.80 14.08
CA LEU A 51 3.99 -36.33 13.95
C LEU A 51 3.27 -35.75 12.71
N PRO A 52 2.31 -36.49 12.14
CA PRO A 52 1.43 -35.96 11.11
C PRO A 52 0.63 -34.75 11.59
N ILE A 53 0.41 -33.80 10.68
CA ILE A 53 -0.45 -32.63 10.91
C ILE A 53 -1.90 -33.05 10.68
N LYS A 54 -2.77 -32.76 11.65
CA LYS A 54 -4.20 -32.98 11.57
C LYS A 54 -4.92 -31.79 10.94
N GLU A 55 -4.57 -30.58 11.37
CA GLU A 55 -5.17 -29.32 10.90
C GLU A 55 -4.07 -28.29 10.64
N MET A 56 -4.22 -27.54 9.56
CA MET A 56 -3.30 -26.48 9.15
C MET A 56 -4.13 -25.30 8.63
N THR A 57 -3.90 -24.12 9.18
CA THR A 57 -4.53 -22.88 8.73
C THR A 57 -3.45 -21.83 8.50
N VAL A 58 -3.53 -21.15 7.35
CA VAL A 58 -2.63 -20.05 7.00
C VAL A 58 -3.47 -18.85 6.63
N THR A 59 -3.12 -17.71 7.20
CA THR A 59 -3.83 -16.45 6.97
C THR A 59 -2.86 -15.31 6.73
N LEU A 60 -3.20 -14.39 5.83
CA LEU A 60 -2.54 -13.10 5.63
C LEU A 60 -3.45 -12.01 6.20
N ASP A 61 -3.00 -11.34 7.27
CA ASP A 61 -3.79 -10.34 8.02
C ASP A 61 -5.22 -10.81 8.38
N GLY A 62 -5.35 -12.10 8.70
CA GLY A 62 -6.61 -12.74 9.07
C GLY A 62 -7.41 -13.32 7.90
N ASN A 63 -7.09 -12.99 6.66
CA ASN A 63 -7.72 -13.58 5.47
C ASN A 63 -7.09 -14.93 5.15
N ALA A 64 -7.90 -15.95 4.84
CA ALA A 64 -7.41 -17.28 4.53
C ALA A 64 -6.56 -17.28 3.24
N VAL A 65 -5.43 -17.98 3.28
CA VAL A 65 -4.53 -18.16 2.13
C VAL A 65 -4.67 -19.58 1.59
N GLU A 66 -4.90 -19.70 0.28
CA GLU A 66 -4.99 -20.99 -0.38
C GLU A 66 -3.61 -21.59 -0.60
N LEU A 67 -3.36 -22.76 0.01
CA LEU A 67 -2.11 -23.49 -0.10
C LEU A 67 -2.15 -24.55 -1.19
N THR A 68 -1.14 -24.58 -2.03
CA THR A 68 -0.87 -25.66 -2.99
C THR A 68 0.25 -26.55 -2.48
N LYS A 69 0.02 -27.86 -2.43
CA LYS A 69 1.08 -28.82 -2.06
C LYS A 69 2.01 -29.06 -3.24
N THR A 70 3.25 -28.60 -3.15
CA THR A 70 4.26 -28.73 -4.22
C THR A 70 5.17 -29.94 -4.03
N ALA A 71 5.44 -30.34 -2.79
CA ALA A 71 6.25 -31.51 -2.49
C ALA A 71 5.81 -32.22 -1.20
N SER A 72 6.52 -33.29 -0.83
CA SER A 72 6.30 -33.94 0.47
C SER A 72 6.54 -32.93 1.60
N LYS A 73 5.53 -32.73 2.45
CA LYS A 73 5.53 -31.78 3.57
C LYS A 73 5.85 -30.32 3.18
N THR A 74 5.68 -29.93 1.92
CA THR A 74 5.98 -28.58 1.44
C THR A 74 4.77 -28.01 0.70
N TYR A 75 4.41 -26.78 1.04
CA TYR A 75 3.23 -26.07 0.55
C TYR A 75 3.64 -24.68 0.10
N THR A 76 3.03 -24.17 -0.96
CA THR A 76 3.28 -22.82 -1.45
C THR A 76 1.97 -22.08 -1.65
N ALA A 77 2.04 -20.75 -1.59
CA ALA A 77 0.94 -19.88 -1.99
C ALA A 77 1.48 -18.59 -2.58
N THR A 78 0.70 -18.01 -3.49
CA THR A 78 0.96 -16.67 -4.01
C THR A 78 0.27 -15.66 -3.11
N LEU A 79 1.01 -14.66 -2.64
CA LEU A 79 0.51 -13.56 -1.84
C LEU A 79 0.48 -12.31 -2.72
N GLY A 80 -0.66 -11.59 -2.69
CA GLY A 80 -0.89 -10.38 -3.49
C GLY A 80 -0.95 -9.09 -2.67
N SER A 81 -0.61 -9.14 -1.39
CA SER A 81 -0.52 -7.96 -0.53
C SER A 81 0.56 -8.14 0.53
N ASN A 82 1.10 -7.02 0.99
CA ASN A 82 1.92 -6.98 2.22
C ASN A 82 1.05 -7.34 3.43
N GLY A 83 1.68 -7.71 4.54
CA GLY A 83 0.98 -8.08 5.77
C GLY A 83 1.69 -9.14 6.61
N THR A 84 1.00 -9.62 7.65
CA THR A 84 1.51 -10.71 8.50
C THR A 84 0.92 -12.05 8.06
N VAL A 85 1.77 -12.97 7.61
CA VAL A 85 1.38 -14.36 7.39
C VAL A 85 1.43 -15.10 8.72
N LYS A 86 0.31 -15.64 9.16
CA LYS A 86 0.19 -16.46 10.37
C LYS A 86 -0.12 -17.90 10.00
N VAL A 87 0.69 -18.83 10.50
CA VAL A 87 0.54 -20.26 10.31
C VAL A 87 0.18 -20.89 11.65
N SER A 88 -0.90 -21.67 11.67
CA SER A 88 -1.32 -22.47 12.83
C SER A 88 -1.35 -23.94 12.44
N LEU A 89 -0.57 -24.75 13.13
CA LEU A 89 -0.45 -26.19 12.92
C LEU A 89 -0.96 -26.93 14.15
N THR A 90 -1.82 -27.91 13.94
CA THR A 90 -2.26 -28.86 14.97
C THR A 90 -1.81 -30.26 14.59
N ALA A 91 -0.99 -30.90 15.42
CA ALA A 91 -0.55 -32.27 15.24
C ALA A 91 -1.64 -33.27 15.66
N PHE A 92 -1.50 -34.54 15.24
CA PHE A 92 -2.46 -35.60 15.55
C PHE A 92 -2.63 -35.87 17.06
N ASN A 93 -1.60 -35.61 17.87
CA ASN A 93 -1.65 -35.69 19.33
C ASN A 93 -2.37 -34.50 20.00
N GLY A 94 -2.90 -33.55 19.21
CA GLY A 94 -3.59 -32.35 19.68
C GLY A 94 -2.69 -31.17 20.04
N MET A 95 -1.36 -31.35 20.00
CA MET A 95 -0.42 -30.25 20.23
C MET A 95 -0.49 -29.21 19.11
N LYS A 96 -0.42 -27.94 19.49
CA LYS A 96 -0.52 -26.80 18.57
C LYS A 96 0.75 -25.98 18.55
N ASN A 97 1.06 -25.40 17.40
CA ASN A 97 2.10 -24.40 17.26
C ASN A 97 1.64 -23.31 16.28
N ILE A 98 1.89 -22.05 16.63
CA ILE A 98 1.53 -20.88 15.85
C ILE A 98 2.78 -20.04 15.68
N PHE A 99 3.06 -19.64 14.45
CA PHE A 99 4.17 -18.76 14.11
C PHE A 99 3.75 -17.84 12.96
N SER A 100 4.49 -16.75 12.80
CA SER A 100 4.18 -15.73 11.80
C SER A 100 5.43 -15.11 11.23
N GLU A 101 5.32 -14.67 9.97
CA GLU A 101 6.36 -13.95 9.24
C GLU A 101 5.74 -12.68 8.63
N GLN A 102 6.52 -11.60 8.55
CA GLN A 102 6.11 -10.37 7.91
C GLN A 102 6.40 -10.43 6.41
N VAL A 103 5.46 -9.94 5.61
CA VAL A 103 5.60 -9.72 4.16
C VAL A 103 5.57 -8.22 3.93
N ASN A 104 6.65 -7.69 3.34
CA ASN A 104 6.85 -6.28 3.04
C ASN A 104 7.67 -6.08 1.74
N VAL A 105 7.61 -7.07 0.85
CA VAL A 105 8.38 -7.10 -0.40
C VAL A 105 7.60 -6.55 -1.59
N LEU A 106 6.30 -6.33 -1.42
CA LEU A 106 5.45 -5.79 -2.48
C LEU A 106 5.47 -4.26 -2.42
N ASP A 107 5.33 -3.65 -3.57
CA ASP A 107 5.21 -2.22 -3.69
C ASP A 107 3.75 -1.81 -3.47
N ASP A 108 3.55 -0.96 -2.47
CA ASP A 108 2.27 -0.38 -2.06
C ASP A 108 2.35 1.14 -1.95
N THR A 109 3.45 1.74 -2.39
CA THR A 109 3.71 3.16 -2.23
C THR A 109 3.52 3.86 -3.58
N PRO A 110 2.69 4.91 -3.67
CA PRO A 110 2.53 5.65 -4.90
C PRO A 110 3.78 6.50 -5.23
N PRO A 111 3.96 6.90 -6.51
CA PRO A 111 5.02 7.84 -6.90
C PRO A 111 4.94 9.16 -6.13
N SER A 112 6.08 9.83 -5.98
CA SER A 112 6.16 11.12 -5.32
C SER A 112 6.56 12.24 -6.28
N ILE A 113 5.97 13.42 -6.09
CA ILE A 113 6.34 14.66 -6.79
C ILE A 113 7.39 15.40 -5.95
N LYS A 114 8.46 15.87 -6.62
CA LYS A 114 9.59 16.61 -6.04
C LYS A 114 9.92 17.83 -6.89
N ASP A 115 10.64 18.77 -6.29
CA ASP A 115 11.22 19.93 -6.98
C ASP A 115 10.21 20.70 -7.85
N SER A 116 8.98 20.88 -7.33
CA SER A 116 7.94 21.63 -8.04
C SER A 116 8.29 23.11 -8.10
N ILE A 117 8.32 23.67 -9.32
CA ILE A 117 8.68 25.05 -9.62
C ILE A 117 7.72 25.56 -10.70
N ILE A 118 7.22 26.79 -10.53
CA ILE A 118 6.39 27.48 -11.52
C ILE A 118 7.20 28.67 -12.05
N GLU A 119 7.51 28.67 -13.36
CA GLU A 119 8.23 29.75 -14.04
C GLU A 119 7.53 30.08 -15.36
N ASP A 120 7.28 31.38 -15.60
CA ASP A 120 6.64 31.89 -16.82
C ASP A 120 5.31 31.19 -17.20
N GLY A 121 4.53 30.78 -16.19
CA GLY A 121 3.27 30.05 -16.38
C GLY A 121 3.44 28.58 -16.75
N VAL A 122 4.65 28.02 -16.60
CA VAL A 122 4.93 26.60 -16.81
C VAL A 122 5.30 25.98 -15.49
N LEU A 123 4.53 24.97 -15.10
CA LEU A 123 4.82 24.12 -13.95
C LEU A 123 5.84 23.06 -14.36
N SER A 124 6.93 22.94 -13.62
CA SER A 124 7.96 21.94 -13.79
C SER A 124 8.14 21.16 -12.48
N PHE A 125 8.12 19.83 -12.53
CA PHE A 125 8.36 18.99 -11.36
C PHE A 125 9.05 17.69 -11.74
N ARG A 126 9.62 17.02 -10.75
CA ARG A 126 10.25 15.70 -10.90
C ARG A 126 9.41 14.62 -10.25
N LEU A 127 9.34 13.47 -10.90
CA LEU A 127 8.74 12.27 -10.33
C LEU A 127 9.80 11.31 -9.84
N GLU A 128 9.61 10.81 -8.63
CA GLU A 128 10.47 9.80 -8.02
C GLU A 128 9.61 8.69 -7.44
N ASP A 129 9.95 7.45 -7.79
CA ASP A 129 9.43 6.26 -7.15
C ASP A 129 10.58 5.36 -6.67
N THR A 130 10.38 4.72 -5.52
CA THR A 130 11.44 3.98 -4.83
C THR A 130 11.46 2.48 -5.13
N GLN A 131 10.43 1.94 -5.79
CA GLN A 131 10.27 0.50 -5.99
C GLN A 131 9.95 0.13 -7.43
N SER A 132 8.68 0.18 -7.84
CA SER A 132 8.25 -0.31 -9.16
C SER A 132 8.59 0.65 -10.31
N GLY A 133 8.87 1.91 -10.01
CA GLY A 133 9.12 2.97 -10.97
C GLY A 133 7.85 3.64 -11.49
N VAL A 134 8.03 4.77 -12.16
CA VAL A 134 6.94 5.63 -12.64
C VAL A 134 6.42 5.18 -14.00
N ASN A 135 5.10 5.13 -14.19
CA ASN A 135 4.47 4.94 -15.49
C ASN A 135 4.18 6.29 -16.17
N TYR A 136 5.16 6.78 -16.93
CA TYR A 136 5.07 8.06 -17.63
C TYR A 136 3.93 8.15 -18.67
N ASP A 137 3.41 7.03 -19.15
CA ASP A 137 2.32 7.01 -20.14
C ASP A 137 0.95 7.27 -19.49
N THR A 138 0.89 7.31 -18.16
CA THR A 138 -0.34 7.54 -17.38
C THR A 138 -0.42 8.93 -16.75
N ILE A 139 0.55 9.80 -17.03
CA ILE A 139 0.62 11.14 -16.45
C ILE A 139 -0.37 12.04 -17.18
N TYR A 140 -1.28 12.64 -16.41
CA TYR A 140 -2.15 13.70 -16.88
C TYR A 140 -2.43 14.66 -15.72
N ALA A 141 -2.96 15.82 -16.05
CA ALA A 141 -3.50 16.74 -15.07
C ALA A 141 -4.96 17.07 -15.40
N TYR A 142 -5.66 17.66 -14.45
CA TYR A 142 -6.96 18.27 -14.70
C TYR A 142 -7.10 19.52 -13.84
N ASP A 143 -7.88 20.45 -14.33
CA ASP A 143 -8.36 21.63 -13.61
C ASP A 143 -9.90 21.60 -13.57
N ASP A 144 -10.54 22.66 -13.06
CA ASP A 144 -11.99 22.72 -12.91
C ASP A 144 -12.73 22.76 -14.26
N ASP A 145 -12.07 23.27 -15.31
CA ASP A 145 -12.65 23.49 -16.64
C ASP A 145 -12.30 22.38 -17.64
N THR A 146 -11.18 21.69 -17.43
CA THR A 146 -10.52 20.78 -18.37
C THR A 146 -10.23 19.43 -17.68
N PRO A 147 -10.96 18.37 -18.05
CA PRO A 147 -10.89 17.09 -17.37
C PRO A 147 -9.63 16.26 -17.67
N GLU A 148 -8.89 16.61 -18.73
CA GLU A 148 -7.66 15.91 -19.11
C GLU A 148 -6.73 16.87 -19.86
N ILE A 149 -5.61 17.20 -19.21
CA ILE A 149 -4.52 18.02 -19.70
C ILE A 149 -3.30 17.12 -19.81
N LEU A 150 -2.68 17.12 -20.99
CA LEU A 150 -1.46 16.35 -21.23
C LEU A 150 -0.22 17.20 -20.93
N PRO A 151 0.88 16.58 -20.46
CA PRO A 151 2.13 17.28 -20.23
C PRO A 151 2.68 17.89 -21.52
N LEU A 152 3.26 19.08 -21.41
CA LEU A 152 3.97 19.75 -22.51
C LEU A 152 5.24 18.98 -22.91
N SER A 153 5.93 18.43 -21.91
CA SER A 153 7.14 17.64 -22.13
C SER A 153 7.34 16.62 -21.00
N ILE A 154 7.95 15.49 -21.35
CA ILE A 154 8.34 14.43 -20.42
C ILE A 154 9.78 14.04 -20.74
N ASP A 155 10.69 14.32 -19.83
CA ASP A 155 12.05 13.79 -19.87
C ASP A 155 12.18 12.58 -18.95
N ARG A 156 12.10 11.38 -19.54
CA ARG A 156 12.21 10.11 -18.82
C ARG A 156 13.58 9.85 -18.21
N SER A 157 14.63 10.57 -18.64
CA SER A 157 15.99 10.36 -18.15
C SER A 157 16.24 11.08 -16.82
N THR A 158 15.64 12.26 -16.65
CA THR A 158 15.74 13.08 -15.44
C THR A 158 14.51 12.98 -14.54
N GLY A 159 13.41 12.45 -15.08
CA GLY A 159 12.10 12.40 -14.44
C GLY A 159 11.39 13.76 -14.42
N LEU A 160 11.85 14.73 -15.21
CA LEU A 160 11.27 16.07 -15.29
C LEU A 160 10.05 16.09 -16.20
N ILE A 161 8.95 16.66 -15.70
CA ILE A 161 7.70 16.84 -16.43
C ILE A 161 7.30 18.30 -16.34
N THR A 162 6.72 18.79 -17.44
CA THR A 162 6.26 20.17 -17.53
C THR A 162 4.80 20.24 -17.96
N PHE A 163 4.02 21.12 -17.33
CA PHE A 163 2.63 21.43 -17.67
C PHE A 163 2.45 22.92 -17.89
N ASP A 164 1.50 23.30 -18.75
CA ASP A 164 1.02 24.68 -18.81
C ASP A 164 0.18 24.93 -17.56
N MET A 165 0.55 25.93 -16.78
CA MET A 165 -0.09 26.27 -15.52
C MET A 165 -0.25 27.78 -15.46
N GLN A 166 -1.38 28.27 -15.96
CA GLN A 166 -1.62 29.70 -16.05
C GLN A 166 -1.86 30.34 -14.67
N LYS A 167 -3.09 30.27 -14.16
CA LYS A 167 -3.49 30.87 -12.86
C LYS A 167 -4.50 30.01 -12.10
N GLU A 168 -4.63 28.76 -12.49
CA GLU A 168 -5.61 27.84 -11.93
C GLU A 168 -4.90 26.73 -11.18
N ASN A 169 -5.61 26.15 -10.23
CA ASN A 169 -5.12 25.00 -9.48
C ASN A 169 -5.08 23.80 -10.40
N LEU A 170 -3.92 23.15 -10.50
CA LEU A 170 -3.72 22.03 -11.38
C LEU A 170 -3.56 20.75 -10.55
N THR A 171 -4.46 19.78 -10.73
CA THR A 171 -4.34 18.47 -10.06
C THR A 171 -3.63 17.48 -10.97
N ILE A 172 -2.44 17.06 -10.56
CA ILE A 172 -1.62 16.08 -11.27
C ILE A 172 -1.99 14.69 -10.80
N CYS A 173 -2.24 13.81 -11.76
CA CYS A 173 -2.45 12.38 -11.57
C CYS A 173 -1.30 11.60 -12.22
N VAL A 174 -0.71 10.68 -11.45
CA VAL A 174 0.34 9.80 -11.95
C VAL A 174 0.25 8.43 -11.31
N LYS A 175 0.58 7.38 -12.09
CA LYS A 175 0.68 6.01 -11.59
C LYS A 175 2.10 5.49 -11.67
N ASP A 176 2.42 4.57 -10.78
CA ASP A 176 3.60 3.72 -10.92
C ASP A 176 3.36 2.60 -11.96
N LEU A 177 4.33 1.72 -12.15
CA LEU A 177 4.23 0.60 -13.10
C LEU A 177 3.25 -0.50 -12.65
N ILE A 178 2.76 -0.48 -11.42
CA ILE A 178 1.86 -1.49 -10.87
C ILE A 178 0.44 -0.99 -10.56
N GLY A 179 0.20 0.31 -10.74
CA GLY A 179 -1.09 0.97 -10.64
C GLY A 179 -1.33 1.79 -9.36
N ASN A 180 -0.36 1.95 -8.45
CA ASN A 180 -0.53 2.88 -7.33
C ASN A 180 -0.54 4.31 -7.86
N GLU A 181 -1.56 5.08 -7.46
CA GLU A 181 -1.84 6.40 -8.02
C GLU A 181 -1.53 7.48 -6.98
N ALA A 182 -0.78 8.50 -7.40
CA ALA A 182 -0.63 9.75 -6.66
C ALA A 182 -1.49 10.83 -7.28
N ARG A 183 -2.12 11.65 -6.43
CA ARG A 183 -2.87 12.85 -6.80
C ARG A 183 -2.38 14.00 -5.95
N VAL A 184 -1.93 15.07 -6.59
CA VAL A 184 -1.43 16.25 -5.91
C VAL A 184 -1.96 17.47 -6.62
N THR A 185 -2.56 18.39 -5.88
CA THR A 185 -2.99 19.67 -6.43
C THR A 185 -1.90 20.70 -6.19
N ILE A 186 -1.48 21.37 -7.25
CA ILE A 186 -0.49 22.43 -7.19
C ILE A 186 -1.21 23.76 -7.42
N THR A 187 -1.05 24.68 -6.48
CA THR A 187 -1.61 26.04 -6.60
C THR A 187 -0.63 26.97 -7.32
N PRO A 188 -1.10 28.09 -7.91
CA PRO A 188 -0.23 29.08 -8.53
C PRO A 188 0.83 29.67 -7.59
N GLU A 189 0.62 29.57 -6.27
CA GLU A 189 1.59 29.99 -5.25
C GLU A 189 2.71 28.95 -5.03
N GLY A 190 2.63 27.79 -5.70
CA GLY A 190 3.59 26.70 -5.62
C GLY A 190 3.36 25.76 -4.42
N GLU A 191 2.20 25.86 -3.77
CA GLU A 191 1.86 24.98 -2.66
C GLU A 191 1.34 23.64 -3.18
N ASN A 192 1.81 22.55 -2.57
CA ASN A 192 1.32 21.20 -2.86
C ASN A 192 0.26 20.87 -1.80
N LEU A 193 -0.98 20.81 -2.23
CA LEU A 193 -2.12 20.50 -1.39
C LEU A 193 -2.61 19.09 -1.68
N ASP A 194 -3.12 18.44 -0.64
CA ASP A 194 -3.96 17.28 -0.85
C ASP A 194 -5.24 17.72 -1.59
N PRO A 195 -5.82 16.88 -2.48
CA PRO A 195 -6.96 17.28 -3.30
C PRO A 195 -8.18 17.78 -2.51
N GLU A 196 -8.35 17.30 -1.27
CA GLU A 196 -9.44 17.72 -0.38
C GLU A 196 -9.18 19.11 0.23
N GLU A 197 -7.92 19.46 0.50
CA GLU A 197 -7.52 20.78 1.00
C GLU A 197 -7.64 21.84 -0.10
N ALA A 198 -7.19 21.52 -1.33
CA ALA A 198 -7.33 22.42 -2.47
C ALA A 198 -8.80 22.75 -2.80
N ALA A 199 -9.69 21.76 -2.71
CA ALA A 199 -11.12 21.96 -2.92
C ALA A 199 -11.75 22.88 -1.83
N ALA A 200 -11.24 22.81 -0.60
CA ALA A 200 -11.69 23.65 0.50
C ALA A 200 -11.24 25.11 0.33
N GLU A 201 -10.02 25.36 -0.15
CA GLU A 201 -9.51 26.72 -0.42
C GLU A 201 -10.24 27.38 -1.59
N ALA A 202 -10.42 26.67 -2.71
CA ALA A 202 -11.18 27.18 -3.85
C ALA A 202 -12.61 27.58 -3.47
N SER A 203 -13.25 26.82 -2.58
CA SER A 203 -14.59 27.13 -2.06
C SER A 203 -14.61 28.40 -1.19
N GLN A 204 -13.53 28.69 -0.46
CA GLN A 204 -13.43 29.89 0.39
C GLN A 204 -13.16 31.15 -0.45
N GLU A 205 -12.30 31.06 -1.47
CA GLU A 205 -12.04 32.16 -2.39
C GLU A 205 -13.29 32.52 -3.21
N ALA A 206 -14.03 31.53 -3.70
CA ALA A 206 -15.30 31.75 -4.41
C ALA A 206 -16.35 32.46 -3.53
N ALA A 207 -16.40 32.13 -2.23
CA ALA A 207 -17.30 32.79 -1.28
C ALA A 207 -16.89 34.26 -1.05
N GLN A 208 -15.59 34.55 -0.91
CA GLN A 208 -15.08 35.91 -0.71
C GLN A 208 -15.24 36.80 -1.96
N ALA A 209 -15.08 36.24 -3.17
CA ALA A 209 -15.31 36.96 -4.41
C ALA A 209 -16.80 37.33 -4.61
N SER A 210 -17.72 36.47 -4.14
CA SER A 210 -19.16 36.74 -4.23
C SER A 210 -19.64 37.88 -3.30
N ASP A 211 -18.98 38.07 -2.15
CA ASP A 211 -19.32 39.13 -1.19
C ASP A 211 -18.77 40.51 -1.62
N ALA A 212 -17.64 40.52 -2.33
CA ALA A 212 -17.08 41.75 -2.92
C ALA A 212 -17.91 42.30 -4.09
N ALA A 213 -18.56 41.44 -4.88
CA ALA A 213 -19.42 41.86 -6.00
C ALA A 213 -20.78 42.43 -5.56
N ALA A 214 -21.23 42.14 -4.34
CA ALA A 214 -22.48 42.67 -3.78
C ALA A 214 -22.35 44.12 -3.23
N GLY A 215 -21.13 44.64 -3.10
CA GLY A 215 -20.85 45.95 -2.49
C GLY A 215 -20.92 47.19 -3.40
N ASP A 216 -21.03 47.04 -4.72
CA ASP A 216 -20.89 48.18 -5.67
C ASP A 216 -22.21 48.63 -6.35
N SER A 217 -23.37 48.13 -5.92
CA SER A 217 -24.67 48.44 -6.56
C SER A 217 -25.63 49.27 -5.69
N ALA A 218 -25.15 50.14 -4.82
CA ALA A 218 -26.04 50.99 -4.03
C ALA A 218 -25.38 52.31 -3.60
N GLU A 219 -25.05 53.21 -4.52
CA GLU A 219 -24.96 54.64 -4.19
C GLU A 219 -24.87 55.54 -5.44
N ASN A 220 -25.98 55.70 -6.17
CA ASN A 220 -26.28 56.98 -6.81
C ASN A 220 -27.77 57.11 -7.19
N ASP A 221 -28.59 57.63 -6.29
CA ASP A 221 -29.60 58.61 -6.72
C ASP A 221 -29.94 59.54 -5.56
N ALA A 222 -29.44 60.77 -5.68
CA ALA A 222 -29.56 61.82 -4.70
C ALA A 222 -30.81 62.65 -4.97
N ASN A 223 -31.62 62.80 -3.91
CA ASN A 223 -32.20 64.06 -3.46
C ASN A 223 -33.04 64.87 -4.47
N LEU A 224 -34.37 64.76 -4.37
CA LEU A 224 -35.26 65.86 -4.72
C LEU A 224 -36.54 65.83 -3.85
N GLU A 225 -36.49 66.46 -2.68
CA GLU A 225 -37.70 66.93 -1.99
C GLU A 225 -37.50 68.42 -1.69
N THR A 226 -38.24 69.27 -2.41
CA THR A 226 -38.36 70.71 -2.14
C THR A 226 -39.84 71.00 -1.93
N ALA A 227 -40.12 71.83 -0.92
CA ALA A 227 -41.38 72.49 -0.58
C ALA A 227 -42.19 72.93 -1.83
N GLU A 228 -43.53 72.93 -1.83
CA GLU A 228 -44.52 73.48 -0.90
C GLU A 228 -45.87 72.75 -1.02
#